data_AF-A0A7Y5IRH8-F1
#
_entry.id   AF-A0A7Y5IRH8-F1
#
_cell.length_a   1.000
_cell.length_b   1.000
_cell.length_c   1.000
_cell.angle_alpha   90.00
_cell.angle_beta   90.00
_cell.angle_gamma   90.00
#
_symmetry.space_group_name_H-M   'P 1'
#
loop_
_entity.id
_entity.type
_entity.pdbx_description
1 polymer ?
#
loop_
_entity_poly.entity_id
_entity_poly.type
_entity_poly.pdbx_seq_one_letter_code
_entity_poly.pdbx_strand_id
1 'polypeptide(L)' 'MTANVEGIAEQVKALQEGERNEFFVWLAEYENRRLDAWDSEIARDSLPGERFDPVLMRAREDIAERRTKPLDEVLDNS' A
#
# COMPACT_ATOMS: atom_id res chain seq x y z
N MET A 1 15.18 20.32 16.25
CA MET A 1 13.73 20.67 16.20
C MET A 1 13.02 19.54 15.49
N THR A 2 12.08 18.87 16.13
CA THR A 2 11.16 17.96 15.44
C THR A 2 10.25 18.84 14.60
N ALA A 3 10.45 18.88 13.28
CA ALA A 3 9.54 19.61 12.41
C ALA A 3 8.17 18.92 12.47
N ASN A 4 7.13 19.66 12.84
CA ASN A 4 5.75 19.19 12.69
C ASN A 4 5.38 19.23 11.20
N VAL A 5 4.30 18.53 10.82
CA VAL A 5 3.86 18.45 9.41
C VAL A 5 3.68 19.84 8.80
N GLU A 6 3.15 20.80 9.56
CA GLU A 6 2.98 22.19 9.14
C GLU A 6 4.32 22.86 8.82
N GLY A 7 5.35 22.68 9.66
CA GLY A 7 6.68 23.24 9.43
C GLY A 7 7.36 22.69 8.19
N ILE A 8 7.16 21.40 7.89
CA ILE A 8 7.66 20.78 6.65
C ILE A 8 6.93 21.37 5.45
N ALA A 9 5.60 21.52 5.53
CA ALA A 9 4.81 22.10 4.45
C ALA A 9 5.23 23.54 4.12
N GLU A 10 5.49 24.37 5.13
CA GLU A 10 5.98 25.74 4.92
C GLU A 10 7.36 25.77 4.27
N GLN A 11 8.27 24.85 4.63
CA GLN A 11 9.58 24.73 3.98
C GLN A 11 9.46 24.35 2.50
N VAL A 12 8.58 23.39 2.16
CA VAL A 12 8.33 22.98 0.77
C VAL A 12 7.70 24.12 -0.04
N LYS A 13 6.77 24.88 0.56
CA LYS A 13 6.16 26.06 -0.09
C LYS A 13 7.17 27.17 -0.37
N ALA A 14 8.17 27.33 0.50
CA ALA A 14 9.21 28.35 0.38
C ALA A 14 10.26 28.04 -0.71
N LEU A 15 10.33 26.80 -1.21
CA LEU A 15 11.24 26.41 -2.30
C LEU A 15 10.95 27.18 -3.59
N GLN A 16 12.01 27.43 -4.38
CA GLN A 16 11.84 27.92 -5.75
C GLN A 16 11.10 26.89 -6.61
N GLU A 17 10.46 27.33 -7.69
CA GLU A 17 9.61 26.45 -8.51
C GLU A 17 10.35 25.21 -9.02
N GLY A 18 11.59 25.35 -9.48
CA GLY A 18 12.42 24.23 -9.94
C GLY A 18 12.73 23.22 -8.82
N GLU A 19 13.17 23.70 -7.66
CA GLU A 19 13.49 22.88 -6.49
C GLU A 19 12.24 22.17 -5.94
N ARG A 20 11.10 22.85 -5.97
CA ARG A 20 9.81 22.30 -5.55
C ARG A 20 9.35 21.19 -6.48
N ASN A 21 9.53 21.37 -7.79
CA ASN A 21 9.21 20.35 -8.78
C ASN A 21 10.13 19.12 -8.61
N GLU A 22 11.43 19.34 -8.42
CA GLU A 22 12.40 18.27 -8.12
C GLU A 22 12.00 17.49 -6.84
N PHE A 23 11.61 18.20 -5.78
CA PHE A 23 11.12 17.59 -4.55
C PHE A 23 9.89 16.69 -4.79
N PHE A 24 8.92 17.13 -5.58
CA PHE A 24 7.73 16.32 -5.87
C PHE A 24 8.03 15.09 -6.72
N VAL A 25 8.94 15.20 -7.69
CA VAL A 25 9.41 14.04 -8.47
C VAL A 25 10.08 13.02 -7.55
N TRP A 26 11.00 13.48 -6.69
CA TRP A 26 11.67 12.62 -5.72
C TRP A 26 10.68 11.95 -4.75
N LEU A 27 9.68 12.68 -4.25
CA LEU A 27 8.69 12.14 -3.33
C LEU A 27 7.83 11.05 -4.01
N ALA A 28 7.45 11.25 -5.26
CA ALA A 28 6.74 10.23 -6.03
C ALA A 28 7.56 8.95 -6.22
N GLU A 29 8.86 9.07 -6.52
CA GLU A 29 9.76 7.92 -6.60
C GLU A 29 9.95 7.21 -5.26
N TYR A 30 10.04 7.98 -4.17
CA TYR A 30 10.13 7.43 -2.81
C TYR A 30 8.89 6.62 -2.44
N GLU A 31 7.69 7.14 -2.70
CA GLU A 31 6.44 6.42 -2.48
C GLU A 31 6.31 5.18 -3.38
N ASN A 32 6.73 5.26 -4.65
CA ASN A 32 6.74 4.10 -5.54
C ASN A 32 7.64 2.96 -5.02
N ARG A 33 8.86 3.27 -4.55
CA ARG A 33 9.74 2.24 -3.93
C ARG A 33 9.13 1.65 -2.67
N ARG A 34 8.32 2.41 -1.95
CA ARG A 34 7.61 1.94 -0.76
C ARG A 34 6.47 1.00 -1.14
N LEU A 35 5.78 1.23 -2.26
CA LEU A 35 4.80 0.29 -2.80
C LEU A 35 5.45 -1.06 -3.14
N ASP A 36 6.62 -1.05 -3.80
CA ASP A 36 7.36 -2.29 -4.11
C ASP A 36 7.76 -3.06 -2.84
N ALA A 37 8.10 -2.34 -1.76
CA ALA A 37 8.40 -2.94 -0.46
C ALA A 37 7.16 -3.59 0.17
N TRP A 38 5.99 -2.95 0.04
CA TRP A 38 4.73 -3.52 0.50
C TRP A 38 4.37 -4.78 -0.26
N ASP A 39 4.48 -4.79 -1.58
CA ASP A 39 4.23 -5.99 -2.39
C ASP A 39 5.19 -7.13 -2.01
N SER A 40 6.45 -6.80 -1.74
CA SER A 40 7.45 -7.78 -1.27
C SER A 40 7.11 -8.34 0.12
N GLU A 41 6.62 -7.50 1.03
CA GLU A 41 6.18 -7.94 2.36
C GLU A 41 4.92 -8.81 2.27
N ILE A 42 3.93 -8.43 1.46
CA ILE A 42 2.73 -9.24 1.23
C ILE A 42 3.10 -10.59 0.62
N ALA A 43 3.99 -10.62 -0.37
CA ALA A 43 4.44 -11.85 -1.00
C ALA A 43 5.13 -12.79 0.00
N ARG A 44 6.01 -12.24 0.85
CA ARG A 44 6.67 -13.01 1.93
C ARG A 44 5.64 -13.53 2.92
N ASP A 45 4.79 -12.65 3.44
CA ASP A 45 3.82 -12.99 4.48
C ASP A 45 2.74 -13.98 3.99
N SER A 46 2.57 -14.12 2.66
CA SER A 46 1.67 -15.08 2.02
C SER A 46 2.24 -16.50 1.84
N LEU A 47 3.51 -16.74 2.16
CA LEU A 47 4.10 -18.07 2.07
C LEU A 47 3.52 -19.03 3.13
N PRO A 48 3.54 -20.36 2.89
CA PRO A 48 3.09 -21.33 3.88
C PRO A 48 3.89 -21.23 5.19
N GLY A 49 3.19 -21.26 6.32
CA GLY A 49 3.79 -21.08 7.66
C GLY A 49 4.14 -19.63 8.03
N GLU A 50 3.98 -18.67 7.11
CA GLU A 50 4.17 -17.25 7.39
C GLU A 50 2.89 -16.60 7.94
N ARG A 51 2.98 -15.29 8.18
CA ARG A 51 1.98 -14.52 8.90
C ARG A 51 0.54 -14.68 8.40
N PHE A 52 0.33 -14.79 7.09
CA PHE A 52 -1.02 -14.92 6.52
C PHE A 52 -1.52 -16.35 6.41
N ASP A 53 -0.71 -17.36 6.72
CA ASP A 53 -1.06 -18.76 6.57
C ASP A 53 -2.40 -19.12 7.25
N PRO A 54 -2.71 -18.70 8.51
CA PRO A 54 -4.00 -19.02 9.13
C PRO A 54 -5.20 -18.41 8.40
N VAL A 55 -5.06 -17.20 7.88
CA VAL A 55 -6.14 -16.50 7.17
C VAL A 55 -6.33 -17.08 5.78
N LEU A 56 -5.23 -17.41 5.08
CA LEU A 56 -5.27 -18.05 3.78
C LEU A 56 -5.84 -19.47 3.86
N MET A 57 -5.52 -20.24 4.89
CA MET A 57 -6.13 -21.55 5.15
C MET A 57 -7.65 -21.42 5.31
N ARG A 58 -8.10 -20.52 6.19
CA ARG A 58 -9.53 -20.27 6.38
C ARG A 58 -10.23 -19.85 5.09
N ALA A 59 -9.63 -18.96 4.32
CA ALA A 59 -10.20 -18.53 3.04
C ALA A 59 -10.36 -19.71 2.06
N ARG A 60 -9.38 -20.62 2.00
CA ARG A 60 -9.46 -21.84 1.18
C ARG A 60 -10.56 -22.78 1.64
N GLU A 61 -10.73 -22.96 2.95
CA GLU A 61 -11.83 -23.75 3.52
C GLU A 61 -13.20 -23.14 3.18
N ASP A 62 -13.36 -21.82 3.37
CA ASP A 62 -14.59 -21.12 3.04
C ASP A 62 -14.94 -21.25 1.54
N ILE A 63 -13.95 -21.22 0.66
CA ILE A 63 -14.13 -21.49 -0.79
C ILE A 63 -14.55 -22.94 -1.04
N ALA A 64 -13.86 -23.91 -0.43
CA ALA A 64 -14.15 -25.33 -0.59
C ALA A 64 -15.58 -25.69 -0.13
N GLU A 65 -16.04 -25.06 0.94
CA GLU A 65 -17.38 -25.23 1.50
C GLU A 65 -18.46 -24.37 0.83
N ARG A 66 -18.11 -23.64 -0.24
CA ARG A 66 -19.01 -22.72 -0.97
C ARG A 66 -19.65 -21.67 -0.06
N ARG A 67 -18.92 -21.20 0.96
CA ARG A 67 -19.32 -20.09 1.83
C ARG A 67 -18.95 -18.71 1.27
N THR A 68 -18.34 -18.68 0.08
CA THR A 68 -17.95 -17.45 -0.64
C THR A 68 -18.80 -17.25 -1.90
N LYS A 69 -18.90 -16.02 -2.38
CA LYS A 69 -19.44 -15.67 -3.70
C LYS A 69 -18.36 -15.06 -4.58
N PRO A 70 -18.44 -15.23 -5.92
CA PRO A 70 -17.62 -14.46 -6.85
C PRO A 70 -17.77 -12.95 -6.60
N LEU A 71 -16.67 -12.21 -6.75
CA LEU A 71 -16.64 -10.78 -6.41
C LEU A 71 -17.53 -9.96 -7.35
N ASP A 72 -17.62 -10.36 -8.62
CA ASP A 72 -18.48 -9.79 -9.67
C ASP A 72 -19.98 -9.98 -9.39
N GLU A 73 -20.37 -10.96 -8.58
CA GLU A 73 -21.75 -11.11 -8.12
C GLU A 73 -22.10 -10.19 -6.94
N VAL A 74 -21.09 -9.58 -6.30
CA VAL A 74 -21.25 -8.72 -5.11
C VAL A 74 -21.00 -7.25 -5.45
N LEU A 75 -20.04 -6.96 -6.33
CA LEU A 75 -19.74 -5.62 -6.80
C LEU A 75 -20.54 -5.32 -8.07
N ASP A 76 -21.56 -4.47 -7.94
CA ASP A 76 -22.26 -3.90 -9.08
C ASP A 76 -21.38 -2.82 -9.72
N ASN A 77 -20.60 -3.20 -10.74
CA ASN A 77 -19.79 -2.28 -11.55
C ASN A 77 -20.63 -1.62 -12.66
N SER A 78 -21.82 -1.12 -12.31
CA SER A 78 -22.67 -0.30 -13.20
C SER A 78 -22.30 1.17 -13.14
#